data_AF-A0A1W9QNG0-F1
#
_entry.id   AF-A0A1W9QNG0-F1
#
_cell.length_a   1.000
_cell.length_b   1.000
_cell.length_c   1.000
_cell.angle_alpha   90.00
_cell.angle_beta   90.00
_cell.angle_gamma   90.00
#
_symmetry.space_group_name_H-M   'P 1'
#
loop_
_entity.id
_entity.type
_entity.pdbx_description
1 polymer ?
#
loop_
_entity_poly.entity_id
_entity_poly.type
_entity_poly.pdbx_seq_one_letter_code
_entity_poly.pdbx_strand_id
1 'polypeptide(L)'
;MSEYLKKDNPTRVSEDIMQKKFGGSQPVFVVFKGDMQSPEVLKMMIKTEDYMEQYSEISTTQSVADLIEEMNDVMGEGKNIPDSKDKIEDLWFLLDGQDIMPQLVSGDLDEGIIQSKFKSSDSEKMADFVEYMNTFIKENSTENCTIQLTGMPSVYVKMSDSLLQSQFSSLVLALLFVLVIVGLLLRSFWKGQYCAWYRN
;
A
#
# COMPACT_ATOMS: atom_id res chain seq x y z
N MET A 1 -7.84 10.43 -10.84
CA MET A 1 -7.75 10.73 -12.29
C MET A 1 -9.13 10.88 -12.94
N SER A 2 -10.10 10.02 -12.63
CA SER A 2 -11.47 10.08 -13.18
C SER A 2 -12.22 11.39 -12.89
N GLU A 3 -11.99 12.03 -11.75
CA GLU A 3 -12.65 13.30 -11.38
C GLU A 3 -12.31 14.46 -12.32
N TYR A 4 -11.11 14.47 -12.91
CA TYR A 4 -10.67 15.50 -13.87
C TYR A 4 -11.25 15.29 -15.27
N LEU A 5 -11.85 14.14 -15.54
CA LEU A 5 -12.44 13.79 -16.84
C LEU A 5 -13.95 14.03 -16.84
N LYS A 6 -14.48 14.50 -17.98
CA LYS A 6 -15.92 14.66 -18.19
C LYS A 6 -16.66 13.32 -18.01
N LYS A 7 -17.92 13.37 -17.60
CA LYS A 7 -18.74 12.19 -17.27
C LYS A 7 -18.92 11.21 -18.44
N ASP A 8 -18.87 11.71 -19.67
CA ASP A 8 -19.01 10.97 -20.93
C ASP A 8 -17.66 10.47 -21.49
N ASN A 9 -16.54 10.79 -20.84
CA ASN A 9 -15.24 10.34 -21.29
C ASN A 9 -15.12 8.81 -21.15
N PRO A 10 -14.71 8.08 -22.21
CA PRO A 10 -14.66 6.62 -22.20
C PRO A 10 -13.77 6.06 -21.08
N THR A 11 -12.69 6.74 -20.72
CA THR A 11 -11.81 6.33 -19.61
C THR A 11 -12.53 6.40 -18.26
N ARG A 12 -13.37 7.43 -18.04
CA ARG A 12 -14.14 7.56 -16.80
C ARG A 12 -15.26 6.51 -16.71
N VAL A 13 -15.93 6.23 -17.83
CA VAL A 13 -16.96 5.17 -17.88
C VAL A 13 -16.34 3.80 -17.60
N SER A 14 -15.19 3.50 -18.20
CA SER A 14 -14.46 2.26 -17.94
C SER A 14 -14.03 2.15 -16.47
N GLU A 15 -13.54 3.22 -15.87
CA GLU A 15 -13.16 3.25 -14.46
C GLU A 15 -14.36 2.97 -13.54
N ASP A 16 -15.50 3.62 -13.79
CA ASP A 16 -16.75 3.38 -13.06
C ASP A 16 -17.19 1.90 -13.15
N ILE A 17 -17.01 1.27 -14.32
CA ILE A 17 -17.30 -0.15 -14.51
C ILE A 17 -16.32 -1.01 -13.70
N MET A 18 -15.02 -0.71 -13.75
CA MET A 18 -14.01 -1.42 -12.97
C MET A 18 -14.29 -1.37 -11.47
N GLN A 19 -14.67 -0.20 -10.96
CA GLN A 19 -15.04 -0.03 -9.54
C GLN A 19 -16.31 -0.81 -9.18
N LYS A 20 -17.38 -0.70 -9.98
CA LYS A 20 -18.69 -1.29 -9.65
C LYS A 20 -18.78 -2.79 -9.91
N LYS A 21 -18.03 -3.32 -10.89
CA LYS A 21 -18.14 -4.70 -11.37
C LYS A 21 -16.93 -5.56 -11.03
N PHE A 22 -15.76 -4.98 -10.88
CA PHE A 22 -14.50 -5.71 -10.68
C PHE A 22 -13.78 -5.33 -9.38
N GLY A 23 -14.46 -4.60 -8.49
CA GLY A 23 -13.97 -4.31 -7.14
C GLY A 23 -12.89 -3.25 -7.07
N GLY A 24 -12.62 -2.54 -8.16
CA GLY A 24 -11.59 -1.52 -8.23
C GLY A 24 -10.61 -1.72 -9.38
N SER A 25 -9.72 -0.75 -9.53
CA SER A 25 -8.70 -0.72 -10.59
C SER A 25 -7.27 -0.60 -10.03
N GLN A 26 -7.13 -0.24 -8.74
CA GLN A 26 -5.85 0.06 -8.13
C GLN A 26 -5.31 -1.18 -7.41
N PRO A 27 -4.19 -1.78 -7.85
CA PRO A 27 -3.67 -2.98 -7.23
C PRO A 27 -3.09 -2.71 -5.83
N VAL A 28 -3.39 -3.61 -4.91
CA VAL A 28 -2.87 -3.67 -3.53
C VAL A 28 -2.19 -5.00 -3.34
N PHE A 29 -1.02 -4.99 -2.72
CA PHE A 29 -0.20 -6.18 -2.54
C PHE A 29 0.28 -6.30 -1.10
N VAL A 30 0.14 -7.47 -0.49
CA VAL A 30 0.78 -7.77 0.80
C VAL A 30 1.77 -8.89 0.59
N VAL A 31 3.04 -8.62 0.84
CA VAL A 31 4.13 -9.59 0.68
C VAL A 31 4.36 -10.29 2.01
N PHE A 32 4.43 -11.61 1.97
CA PHE A 32 4.79 -12.48 3.07
C PHE A 32 6.18 -13.04 2.82
N LYS A 33 7.02 -13.04 3.86
CA LYS A 33 8.30 -13.78 3.86
C LYS A 33 8.26 -14.83 4.95
N GLY A 34 8.41 -16.09 4.56
CA GLY A 34 8.29 -17.26 5.40
C GLY A 34 8.13 -18.52 4.54
N ASP A 35 8.11 -19.69 5.16
CA ASP A 35 7.88 -20.95 4.45
C ASP A 35 6.44 -21.01 3.93
N MET A 36 6.25 -20.89 2.61
CA MET A 36 4.92 -20.87 1.99
C MET A 36 4.21 -22.24 2.03
N GLN A 37 4.91 -23.30 2.42
CA GLN A 37 4.30 -24.62 2.66
C GLN A 37 3.96 -24.84 4.14
N SER A 38 4.25 -23.86 5.01
CA SER A 38 3.90 -23.94 6.42
C SER A 38 2.41 -23.69 6.67
N PRO A 39 1.71 -24.57 7.40
CA PRO A 39 0.33 -24.33 7.83
C PRO A 39 0.14 -23.00 8.56
N GLU A 40 1.11 -22.62 9.38
CA GLU A 40 1.05 -21.37 10.16
C GLU A 40 1.06 -20.15 9.25
N VAL A 41 1.95 -20.15 8.25
CA VAL A 41 2.09 -19.03 7.30
C VAL A 41 0.84 -18.92 6.43
N LEU A 42 0.38 -20.03 5.84
CA LEU A 42 -0.83 -20.02 5.01
C LEU A 42 -2.08 -19.59 5.78
N LYS A 43 -2.25 -20.03 7.03
CA LYS A 43 -3.35 -19.55 7.88
C LYS A 43 -3.23 -18.07 8.21
N MET A 44 -2.01 -17.56 8.39
CA MET A 44 -1.79 -16.14 8.59
C MET A 44 -2.14 -15.33 7.33
N MET A 45 -1.89 -15.89 6.13
CA MET A 45 -2.32 -15.28 4.87
C MET A 45 -3.84 -15.16 4.82
N ILE A 46 -4.59 -16.26 5.03
CA ILE A 46 -6.07 -16.23 5.09
C ILE A 46 -6.57 -15.22 6.14
N LYS A 47 -5.97 -15.20 7.34
CA LYS A 47 -6.34 -14.23 8.38
C LYS A 47 -6.10 -12.78 7.95
N THR A 48 -5.05 -12.55 7.18
CA THR A 48 -4.71 -11.22 6.65
C THR A 48 -5.67 -10.82 5.55
N GLU A 49 -6.08 -11.76 4.71
CA GLU A 49 -7.11 -11.60 3.69
C GLU A 49 -8.45 -11.21 4.30
N ASP A 50 -8.93 -11.99 5.28
CA ASP A 50 -10.15 -11.69 6.03
C ASP A 50 -10.10 -10.31 6.69
N TYR A 51 -8.93 -9.89 7.17
CA TYR A 51 -8.75 -8.58 7.77
C TYR A 51 -8.76 -7.45 6.72
N MET A 52 -8.17 -7.68 5.55
CA MET A 52 -8.20 -6.74 4.43
C MET A 52 -9.62 -6.53 3.92
N GLU A 53 -10.39 -7.60 3.74
CA GLU A 53 -11.76 -7.56 3.20
C GLU A 53 -12.77 -6.86 4.13
N GLN A 54 -12.48 -6.73 5.43
CA GLN A 54 -13.26 -5.92 6.36
C GLN A 54 -13.19 -4.42 6.03
N TYR A 55 -12.13 -3.96 5.33
CA TYR A 55 -12.00 -2.58 4.92
C TYR A 55 -12.87 -2.31 3.68
N SER A 56 -13.84 -1.39 3.78
CA SER A 56 -14.88 -1.18 2.77
C SER A 56 -14.39 -0.89 1.34
N GLU A 57 -13.17 -0.39 1.18
CA GLU A 57 -12.55 -0.10 -0.12
C GLU A 57 -11.83 -1.30 -0.74
N ILE A 58 -11.68 -2.40 -0.01
CA ILE A 58 -11.20 -3.68 -0.53
C ILE A 58 -12.42 -4.50 -1.00
N SER A 59 -12.28 -5.21 -2.12
CA SER A 59 -13.36 -6.06 -2.66
C SER A 59 -13.17 -7.53 -2.37
N THR A 60 -12.01 -8.05 -2.76
CA THR A 60 -11.67 -9.47 -2.81
C THR A 60 -10.16 -9.58 -2.69
N THR A 61 -9.70 -10.56 -1.96
CA THR A 61 -8.28 -10.94 -1.91
C THR A 61 -8.04 -12.25 -2.66
N GLN A 62 -6.79 -12.48 -3.03
CA GLN A 62 -6.35 -13.74 -3.60
C GLN A 62 -4.89 -14.00 -3.23
N SER A 63 -4.59 -15.23 -2.81
CA SER A 63 -3.25 -15.72 -2.56
C SER A 63 -3.09 -17.20 -2.88
N VAL A 64 -1.90 -17.74 -2.64
CA VAL A 64 -1.66 -19.19 -2.72
C VAL A 64 -2.41 -19.96 -1.63
N ALA A 65 -2.72 -19.31 -0.50
CA ALA A 65 -3.46 -19.96 0.57
C ALA A 65 -4.88 -20.32 0.11
N ASP A 66 -5.54 -19.46 -0.65
CA ASP A 66 -6.84 -19.76 -1.28
C ASP A 66 -6.76 -20.98 -2.19
N LEU A 67 -5.70 -21.08 -3.02
CA LEU A 67 -5.54 -22.21 -3.94
C LEU A 67 -5.37 -23.54 -3.20
N ILE A 68 -4.63 -23.53 -2.09
CA ILE A 68 -4.47 -24.70 -1.22
C ILE A 68 -5.80 -25.05 -0.55
N GLU A 69 -6.54 -24.06 -0.06
CA GLU A 69 -7.85 -24.24 0.56
C GLU A 69 -8.88 -24.84 -0.43
N GLU A 70 -8.92 -24.31 -1.65
CA GLU A 70 -9.78 -24.80 -2.73
C GLU A 70 -9.40 -26.23 -3.15
N MET A 71 -8.10 -26.52 -3.27
CA MET A 71 -7.66 -27.87 -3.62
C MET A 71 -8.01 -28.88 -2.53
N ASN A 72 -7.87 -28.50 -1.26
CA ASN A 72 -8.28 -29.34 -0.13
C ASN A 72 -9.79 -29.63 -0.13
N ASP A 73 -10.61 -28.64 -0.50
CA ASP A 73 -12.06 -28.82 -0.65
C ASP A 73 -12.40 -29.76 -1.81
N VAL A 74 -11.72 -29.61 -2.96
CA VAL A 74 -11.87 -30.49 -4.13
C VAL A 74 -11.48 -31.94 -3.81
N MET A 75 -10.50 -32.15 -2.93
CA MET A 75 -10.12 -33.48 -2.42
C MET A 75 -11.14 -34.06 -1.42
N GLY A 76 -12.19 -33.31 -1.07
CA GLY A 76 -13.27 -33.75 -0.18
C GLY A 76 -12.95 -33.63 1.30
N GLU A 77 -11.90 -32.88 1.65
CA GLU A 77 -11.44 -32.70 3.04
C GLU A 77 -11.92 -31.38 3.65
N GLY A 78 -12.58 -30.55 2.85
CA GLY A 78 -13.25 -29.31 3.23
C GLY A 78 -12.45 -28.07 2.88
N LYS A 79 -13.14 -26.94 2.82
CA LYS A 79 -12.55 -25.62 2.58
C LYS A 79 -11.84 -25.10 3.84
N ASN A 80 -10.61 -25.57 4.06
CA ASN A 80 -9.68 -25.09 5.08
C ASN A 80 -8.21 -25.37 4.72
N ILE A 81 -7.28 -24.65 5.37
CA ILE A 81 -5.85 -24.93 5.29
C ILE A 81 -5.52 -26.16 6.15
N PRO A 82 -4.90 -27.22 5.59
CA PRO A 82 -4.51 -28.39 6.36
C PRO A 82 -3.54 -28.06 7.50
N ASP A 83 -3.64 -28.79 8.62
CA ASP A 83 -2.74 -28.63 9.77
C ASP A 83 -1.35 -29.25 9.56
N SER A 84 -1.22 -30.18 8.60
CA SER A 84 0.02 -30.92 8.34
C SER A 84 0.75 -30.36 7.14
N LYS A 85 2.06 -30.13 7.30
CA LYS A 85 2.94 -29.68 6.21
C LYS A 85 2.99 -30.70 5.07
N ASP A 86 3.12 -31.99 5.37
CA ASP A 86 3.18 -33.07 4.36
C ASP A 86 1.95 -33.02 3.42
N LYS A 87 0.78 -32.74 3.99
CA LYS A 87 -0.46 -32.64 3.22
C LYS A 87 -0.50 -31.38 2.36
N ILE A 88 0.03 -30.26 2.85
CA ILE A 88 0.18 -29.05 2.05
C ILE A 88 1.13 -29.32 0.88
N GLU A 89 2.24 -30.02 1.10
CA GLU A 89 3.18 -30.41 0.04
C GLU A 89 2.50 -31.29 -1.03
N ASP A 90 1.68 -32.26 -0.63
CA ASP A 90 0.88 -33.09 -1.56
C ASP A 90 -0.08 -32.25 -2.41
N LEU A 91 -0.82 -31.32 -1.80
CA LEU A 91 -1.71 -30.41 -2.54
C LEU A 91 -0.91 -29.46 -3.44
N TRP A 92 0.24 -29.00 -2.97
CA TRP A 92 1.15 -28.13 -3.71
C TRP A 92 1.64 -28.79 -4.99
N PHE A 93 1.99 -30.07 -4.93
CA PHE A 93 2.40 -30.84 -6.11
C PHE A 93 1.34 -30.87 -7.22
N LEU A 94 0.05 -30.86 -6.85
CA LEU A 94 -1.04 -30.80 -7.82
C LEU A 94 -1.21 -29.41 -8.45
N LEU A 95 -0.77 -28.37 -7.75
CA LEU A 95 -0.78 -26.99 -8.22
C LEU A 95 0.51 -26.61 -8.97
N ASP A 96 1.60 -27.35 -8.73
CA ASP A 96 2.89 -27.08 -9.34
C ASP A 96 2.83 -27.12 -10.87
N GLY A 97 3.51 -26.17 -11.50
CA GLY A 97 3.47 -25.98 -12.95
C GLY A 97 2.24 -25.23 -13.50
N GLN A 98 1.28 -24.81 -12.66
CA GLN A 98 0.24 -23.89 -13.10
C GLN A 98 0.77 -22.46 -13.26
N ASP A 99 0.35 -21.75 -14.31
CA ASP A 99 0.80 -20.39 -14.64
C ASP A 99 0.51 -19.35 -13.53
N ILE A 100 -0.42 -19.65 -12.61
CA ILE A 100 -0.75 -18.79 -11.48
C ILE A 100 0.27 -18.88 -10.34
N MET A 101 0.97 -20.00 -10.18
CA MET A 101 1.90 -20.22 -9.07
C MET A 101 3.05 -19.22 -9.06
N PRO A 102 3.77 -18.97 -10.17
CA PRO A 102 4.85 -17.98 -10.19
C PRO A 102 4.37 -16.53 -10.00
N GLN A 103 3.06 -16.28 -10.05
CA GLN A 103 2.47 -14.96 -9.79
C GLN A 103 2.15 -14.76 -8.30
N LEU A 104 2.09 -15.85 -7.53
CA LEU A 104 1.68 -15.84 -6.12
C LEU A 104 2.82 -16.20 -5.17
N VAL A 105 3.81 -16.96 -5.61
CA VAL A 105 4.90 -17.51 -4.77
C VAL A 105 6.24 -17.43 -5.49
N SER A 106 7.31 -17.17 -4.73
CA SER A 106 8.69 -17.22 -5.21
C SER A 106 9.09 -18.65 -5.62
N GLY A 107 10.09 -18.77 -6.50
CA GLY A 107 10.60 -20.09 -6.90
C GLY A 107 11.20 -20.89 -5.74
N ASP A 108 11.69 -20.20 -4.70
CA ASP A 108 12.29 -20.80 -3.51
C ASP A 108 11.25 -21.10 -2.40
N LEU A 109 9.96 -20.79 -2.64
CA LEU A 109 8.84 -20.99 -1.72
C LEU A 109 8.97 -20.25 -0.37
N ASP A 110 9.79 -19.21 -0.33
CA ASP A 110 10.09 -18.40 0.86
C ASP A 110 9.39 -17.03 0.87
N GLU A 111 8.76 -16.65 -0.23
CA GLU A 111 7.99 -15.43 -0.36
C GLU A 111 6.67 -15.70 -1.07
N GLY A 112 5.59 -15.11 -0.54
CA GLY A 112 4.25 -15.18 -1.13
C GLY A 112 3.61 -13.80 -1.18
N ILE A 113 2.58 -13.65 -1.99
CA ILE A 113 1.85 -12.39 -2.14
C ILE A 113 0.34 -12.61 -2.03
N ILE A 114 -0.31 -11.75 -1.25
CA ILE A 114 -1.74 -11.52 -1.30
C ILE A 114 -1.97 -10.38 -2.29
N GLN A 115 -2.84 -10.60 -3.27
CA GLN A 115 -3.22 -9.61 -4.26
C GLN A 115 -4.65 -9.14 -4.02
N SER A 116 -4.88 -7.84 -4.15
CA SER A 116 -6.22 -7.26 -4.06
C SER A 116 -6.34 -5.99 -4.91
N LYS A 117 -7.54 -5.41 -4.92
CA LYS A 117 -7.85 -4.17 -5.62
C LYS A 117 -8.55 -3.20 -4.68
N PHE A 118 -8.10 -1.95 -4.74
CA PHE A 118 -8.73 -0.82 -4.05
C PHE A 118 -9.78 -0.19 -4.97
N LYS A 119 -10.99 0.01 -4.42
CA LYS A 119 -12.13 0.58 -5.13
C LYS A 119 -11.91 2.05 -5.45
N SER A 120 -11.49 2.85 -4.48
CA SER A 120 -11.34 4.29 -4.64
C SER A 120 -9.97 4.71 -5.21
N SER A 121 -9.90 5.91 -5.77
CA SER A 121 -8.63 6.61 -6.05
C SER A 121 -8.32 7.70 -5.02
N ASP A 122 -9.10 7.76 -3.94
CA ASP A 122 -8.98 8.73 -2.87
C ASP A 122 -7.75 8.46 -2.00
N SER A 123 -6.85 9.44 -1.95
CA SER A 123 -5.60 9.34 -1.21
C SER A 123 -5.80 9.31 0.31
N GLU A 124 -6.86 9.92 0.84
CA GLU A 124 -7.17 9.90 2.28
C GLU A 124 -7.53 8.48 2.71
N LYS A 125 -8.44 7.83 1.98
CA LYS A 125 -8.81 6.43 2.23
C LYS A 125 -7.64 5.46 2.05
N MET A 126 -6.76 5.72 1.09
CA MET A 126 -5.54 4.92 0.93
C MET A 126 -4.60 5.07 2.13
N ALA A 127 -4.47 6.27 2.69
CA ALA A 127 -3.68 6.50 3.90
C ALA A 127 -4.29 5.80 5.12
N ASP A 128 -5.62 5.90 5.30
CA ASP A 128 -6.34 5.20 6.36
C ASP A 128 -6.17 3.69 6.27
N PHE A 129 -6.23 3.13 5.06
CA PHE A 129 -6.00 1.70 4.83
C PHE A 129 -4.56 1.27 5.18
N VAL A 130 -3.57 2.09 4.84
CA VAL A 130 -2.17 1.82 5.20
C VAL A 130 -2.00 1.81 6.72
N GLU A 131 -2.61 2.77 7.45
CA GLU A 131 -2.57 2.79 8.91
C GLU A 131 -3.29 1.58 9.54
N TYR A 132 -4.46 1.25 9.01
CA TYR A 132 -5.24 0.06 9.38
C TYR A 132 -4.39 -1.23 9.26
N MET A 133 -3.76 -1.43 8.10
CA MET A 133 -2.91 -2.59 7.86
C MET A 133 -1.62 -2.58 8.70
N ASN A 134 -1.00 -1.42 8.91
CA ASN A 134 0.21 -1.32 9.73
C ASN A 134 -0.03 -1.75 11.17
N THR A 135 -1.21 -1.46 11.72
CA THR A 135 -1.62 -1.93 13.06
C THR A 135 -1.62 -3.46 13.10
N PHE A 136 -2.29 -4.10 12.14
CA PHE A 136 -2.35 -5.55 12.05
C PHE A 136 -0.97 -6.20 11.81
N ILE A 137 -0.18 -5.65 10.89
CA ILE A 137 1.16 -6.14 10.56
C ILE A 137 2.07 -6.12 11.79
N LYS A 138 1.99 -5.06 12.60
CA LYS A 138 2.81 -4.91 13.81
C LYS A 138 2.46 -5.95 14.88
N GLU A 139 1.20 -6.36 14.96
CA GLU A 139 0.72 -7.35 15.94
C GLU A 139 0.93 -8.80 15.50
N ASN A 140 0.95 -9.06 14.18
CA ASN A 140 0.94 -10.41 13.62
C ASN A 140 2.24 -10.82 12.92
N SER A 141 3.18 -9.89 12.67
CA SER A 141 4.51 -10.26 12.15
C SER A 141 5.33 -10.96 13.22
N THR A 142 5.86 -12.13 12.89
CA THR A 142 6.73 -12.94 13.75
C THR A 142 8.11 -13.08 13.11
N GLU A 143 9.11 -13.57 13.86
CA GLU A 143 10.46 -13.82 13.32
C GLU A 143 10.44 -14.82 12.14
N ASN A 144 9.46 -15.73 12.11
CA ASN A 144 9.33 -16.75 11.08
C ASN A 144 8.39 -16.34 9.92
N CYS A 145 7.61 -15.27 10.09
CA CYS A 145 6.65 -14.78 9.11
C CYS A 145 6.60 -13.25 9.12
N THR A 146 7.33 -12.62 8.21
CA THR A 146 7.34 -11.16 8.05
C THR A 146 6.28 -10.73 7.05
N ILE A 147 5.43 -9.77 7.44
CA ILE A 147 4.35 -9.24 6.59
C ILE A 147 4.70 -7.81 6.17
N GLN A 148 4.58 -7.49 4.88
CA GLN A 148 4.87 -6.16 4.35
C GLN A 148 3.78 -5.69 3.37
N LEU A 149 3.15 -4.55 3.68
CA LEU A 149 2.22 -3.91 2.74
C LEU A 149 2.98 -3.17 1.63
N THR A 150 2.68 -3.50 0.39
CA THR A 150 3.30 -2.92 -0.82
C THR A 150 2.23 -2.50 -1.84
N GLY A 151 2.66 -1.96 -2.99
CA GLY A 151 1.78 -1.44 -4.03
C GLY A 151 1.49 0.05 -3.90
N MET A 152 0.47 0.52 -4.64
CA MET A 152 0.19 1.94 -4.82
C MET A 152 -0.06 2.71 -3.51
N PRO A 153 -0.80 2.18 -2.51
CA PRO A 153 -1.00 2.89 -1.25
C PRO A 153 0.32 3.23 -0.51
N SER A 154 1.25 2.28 -0.41
CA SER A 154 2.57 2.50 0.22
C SER A 154 3.45 3.48 -0.56
N VAL A 155 3.30 3.53 -1.89
CA VAL A 155 4.00 4.52 -2.75
C VAL A 155 3.42 5.92 -2.56
N TYR A 156 2.09 6.05 -2.53
CA TYR A 156 1.41 7.34 -2.36
C TYR A 156 1.71 7.97 -0.99
N VAL A 157 1.71 7.18 0.09
CA VAL A 157 2.06 7.68 1.44
C VAL A 157 3.51 8.17 1.48
N LYS A 158 4.46 7.38 0.95
CA LYS A 158 5.88 7.79 0.88
C LYS A 158 6.09 9.05 0.02
N MET A 159 5.35 9.18 -1.08
CA MET A 159 5.36 10.41 -1.88
C MET A 159 4.77 11.59 -1.11
N SER A 160 3.62 11.41 -0.44
CA SER A 160 2.96 12.47 0.35
C SER A 160 3.88 13.00 1.45
N ASP A 161 4.51 12.12 2.22
CA ASP A 161 5.44 12.50 3.30
C ASP A 161 6.67 13.25 2.75
N SER A 162 7.22 12.78 1.63
CA SER A 162 8.34 13.43 0.96
C SER A 162 7.99 14.81 0.42
N LEU A 163 6.76 14.99 -0.08
CA LEU A 163 6.24 16.27 -0.57
C LEU A 163 6.01 17.26 0.58
N LEU A 164 5.41 16.80 1.68
CA LEU A 164 5.16 17.63 2.85
C LEU A 164 6.48 18.15 3.46
N GLN A 165 7.47 17.27 3.65
CA GLN A 165 8.74 17.65 4.26
C GLN A 165 9.55 18.63 3.36
N SER A 166 9.50 18.43 2.04
CA SER A 166 10.16 19.31 1.07
C SER A 166 9.51 20.68 0.97
N GLN A 167 8.17 20.75 1.06
CA GLN A 167 7.42 22.01 1.02
C GLN A 167 7.59 22.82 2.30
N PHE A 168 7.62 22.19 3.47
CA PHE A 168 7.85 22.91 4.73
C PHE A 168 9.27 23.50 4.81
N SER A 169 10.29 22.74 4.40
CA SER A 169 11.68 23.20 4.46
C SER A 169 11.93 24.40 3.53
N SER A 170 11.38 24.38 2.31
CA SER A 170 11.51 25.48 1.37
C SER A 170 10.72 26.72 1.79
N LEU A 171 9.50 26.54 2.35
CA LEU A 171 8.68 27.65 2.85
C LEU A 171 9.36 28.37 4.01
N VAL A 172 9.88 27.63 5.00
CA VAL A 172 10.57 28.21 6.16
C VAL A 172 11.84 28.95 5.74
N LEU A 173 12.63 28.36 4.83
CA LEU A 173 13.85 29.00 4.33
C LEU A 173 13.55 30.28 3.54
N ALA A 174 12.52 30.26 2.68
CA ALA A 174 12.08 31.45 1.94
C ALA A 174 11.59 32.56 2.89
N LEU A 175 10.81 32.20 3.91
CA LEU A 175 10.30 33.14 4.91
C LEU A 175 11.45 33.78 5.71
N LEU A 176 12.47 32.99 6.09
CA LEU A 176 13.70 33.49 6.69
C LEU A 176 14.45 34.45 5.77
N PHE A 177 14.62 34.13 4.48
CA PHE A 177 15.29 35.01 3.53
C PHE A 177 14.57 36.35 3.38
N VAL A 178 13.24 36.35 3.28
CA VAL A 178 12.44 37.58 3.21
C VAL A 178 12.65 38.43 4.47
N LEU A 179 12.60 37.82 5.66
CA LEU A 179 12.84 38.53 6.92
C LEU A 179 14.25 39.12 7.00
N VAL A 180 15.27 38.39 6.53
CA VAL A 180 16.66 38.89 6.47
C VAL A 180 16.79 40.06 5.50
N ILE A 181 16.23 39.94 4.30
CA ILE A 181 16.28 40.99 3.28
C ILE A 181 15.56 42.26 3.76
N VAL A 182 14.34 42.12 4.31
CA VAL A 182 13.57 43.25 4.88
C VAL A 182 14.31 43.85 6.08
N GLY A 183 14.88 43.02 6.95
CA GLY A 183 15.68 43.48 8.08
C GLY A 183 16.94 44.27 7.66
N LEU A 184 17.64 43.81 6.61
CA LEU A 184 18.77 44.53 6.03
C LEU A 184 18.34 45.84 5.37
N LEU A 185 17.22 45.85 4.62
CA LEU A 185 16.67 47.06 4.01
C LEU A 185 16.30 48.10 5.07
N LEU A 186 15.57 47.73 6.12
CA LEU A 186 15.16 48.64 7.19
C LEU A 186 16.35 49.13 8.03
N ARG A 187 17.34 48.27 8.30
CA ARG A 187 18.58 48.65 9.00
C ARG A 187 19.47 49.57 8.14
N SER A 188 19.47 49.38 6.82
CA SER A 188 20.18 50.23 5.86
C SER A 188 19.52 51.60 5.71
N PHE A 189 18.19 51.65 5.67
CA PHE A 189 17.43 52.91 5.63
C PHE A 189 17.67 53.80 6.86
N TRP A 190 17.78 53.21 8.05
CA TRP A 190 18.13 53.96 9.26
C TRP A 190 19.53 54.58 9.21
N LYS A 191 20.50 53.95 8.52
CA LYS A 191 21.83 54.55 8.31
C LYS A 191 21.85 55.64 7.23
N GLY A 192 20.89 55.64 6.30
CA GLY A 192 20.77 56.64 5.24
C GLY A 192 20.29 58.01 5.74
N GLN A 193 19.36 58.05 6.69
CA GLN A 193 18.83 59.33 7.23
C GLN A 193 19.85 60.06 8.13
N TYR A 194 20.78 59.36 8.79
CA TYR A 194 21.85 60.01 9.55
C TYR A 194 22.91 60.70 8.65
N CYS A 195 23.10 60.26 7.41
CA CYS A 195 23.98 60.96 6.44
C CYS A 195 23.29 62.13 5.73
N ALA A 196 21.96 62.20 5.71
CA ALA A 196 21.21 63.31 5.11
C ALA A 196 21.05 64.52 6.06
N TRP A 197 21.30 64.35 7.37
CA TRP A 197 21.15 65.41 8.38
C TRP A 197 22.48 66.07 8.82
N TYR A 198 23.61 65.75 8.18
CA TYR A 198 24.93 66.40 8.43
C TYR A 198 25.45 67.17 7.21
N ARG A 199 24.55 67.58 6.32
CA ARG A 199 24.86 68.49 5.22
C ARG A 199 23.71 69.47 5.00
N ASN A 200 23.45 70.28 6.03
CA ASN A 200 22.83 71.59 5.89
C ASN A 200 23.44 72.51 6.96
#